data_AF-F0QRG0-F1
#
_entry.id   AF-F0QRG0-F1
#
_cell.length_a   1.000
_cell.length_b   1.000
_cell.length_c   1.000
_cell.angle_alpha   90.00
_cell.angle_beta   90.00
_cell.angle_gamma   90.00
#
_symmetry.space_group_name_H-M   'P 1'
#
loop_
_entity.id
_entity.type
_entity.pdbx_description
1 polymer ?
#
loop_
_entity_poly.entity_id
_entity_poly.type
_entity_poly.pdbx_seq_one_letter_code
_entity_poly.pdbx_strand_id
1 'polypeptide(L)'
;MEKIPDLVLEVSPFSDKLEELNEKNKQTLLELWEILRSKFLSLEYSELSGVSKWFHNLPEEEKCEIIEVFVDCYEFQKVISPTGSGGLIKNNLKINFEKLNNLASREWHQEFPKFADIIGYLGVFYIARLSGFEDKFGSLVDIWIEKEIKRELNSLPKEELSKINGIKFARTILLGEQYGEGCESYGKNKDERIVFGECFSKSKKKFNGYPVIEGERYFVPKVIDVVKAGDMWNVPMYSSSRYLPKEGSSEQEENNTNYNNWYNLPQNLEGEVLKGFQERGSWKGIIDASCSNVKAGGMFSTFLSFFTGRPLEQMGCWEFYNLFFGNNVRPIQEKRLCLFQIPNSQPFVKEMNPFGPFFFSTWRKKNQFWSKCDFYGL
;
A
#
# COMPACT_ATOMS: atom_id res chain seq x y z
N MET A 1 30.65 21.62 11.36
CA MET A 1 30.01 20.36 10.95
C MET A 1 30.25 19.36 12.07
N GLU A 2 29.30 19.23 12.99
CA GLU A 2 29.32 18.13 13.95
C GLU A 2 29.01 16.83 13.23
N LYS A 3 29.81 15.80 13.49
CA LYS A 3 29.58 14.46 12.94
C LYS A 3 28.30 13.91 13.56
N ILE A 4 27.31 13.61 12.72
CA ILE A 4 26.14 12.84 13.11
C ILE A 4 26.65 11.43 13.49
N PRO A 5 26.37 10.93 14.71
CA PRO A 5 26.79 9.59 15.11
C PRO A 5 26.11 8.51 14.26
N ASP A 6 26.87 7.50 13.83
CA ASP A 6 26.43 6.43 12.92
C ASP A 6 25.16 5.67 13.41
N LEU A 7 24.84 5.70 14.70
CA LEU A 7 23.64 5.09 15.28
C LEU A 7 22.32 5.77 14.89
N VAL A 8 22.35 7.04 14.50
CA VAL A 8 21.14 7.85 14.27
C VAL A 8 20.45 7.51 12.94
N LEU A 9 21.17 6.90 12.00
CA LEU A 9 20.65 6.55 10.68
C LEU A 9 19.80 5.26 10.67
N GLU A 10 19.77 4.49 11.75
CA GLU A 10 19.10 3.18 11.79
C GLU A 10 17.67 3.19 12.37
N VAL A 11 17.21 4.29 12.96
CA VAL A 11 15.92 4.34 13.65
C VAL A 11 15.09 5.53 13.18
N SER A 12 14.04 5.25 12.41
CA SER A 12 13.01 6.22 12.06
C SER A 12 12.26 6.67 13.33
N PRO A 13 11.93 7.96 13.48
CA PRO A 13 11.13 8.47 14.61
C PRO A 13 9.69 7.92 14.64
N PHE A 14 9.28 7.17 13.61
CA PHE A 14 7.98 6.50 13.50
C PHE A 14 8.05 5.00 13.77
N SER A 15 9.16 4.51 14.34
CA SER A 15 9.34 3.09 14.62
C SER A 15 8.95 2.74 16.05
N ASP A 16 8.29 1.59 16.22
CA ASP A 16 7.96 0.97 17.51
C ASP A 16 9.19 0.63 18.38
N LYS A 17 10.42 0.95 17.92
CA LYS A 17 11.68 0.76 18.65
C LYS A 17 12.02 1.95 19.55
N LEU A 18 11.20 3.01 19.56
CA LEU A 18 11.45 4.18 20.40
C LEU A 18 11.46 3.84 21.90
N GLU A 19 10.80 2.76 22.30
CA GLU A 19 10.78 2.24 23.68
C GLU A 19 12.03 1.42 24.05
N GLU A 20 12.82 0.98 23.06
CA GLU A 20 14.04 0.17 23.28
C GLU A 20 15.33 1.00 23.24
N LEU A 21 15.24 2.28 22.87
CA LEU A 21 16.35 3.21 22.95
C LEU A 21 16.56 3.60 24.42
N ASN A 22 17.81 3.63 24.88
CA ASN A 22 18.09 4.26 26.16
C ASN A 22 17.63 5.74 26.12
N GLU A 23 17.23 6.29 27.26
CA GLU A 23 16.66 7.64 27.34
C GLU A 23 17.58 8.71 26.72
N LYS A 24 18.91 8.52 26.80
CA LYS A 24 19.88 9.43 26.19
C LYS A 24 19.80 9.44 24.65
N ASN A 25 19.72 8.27 24.02
CA ASN A 25 19.66 8.14 22.57
C ASN A 25 18.30 8.61 22.02
N LYS A 26 17.22 8.34 22.77
CA LYS A 26 15.89 8.86 22.48
C LYS A 26 15.88 10.39 22.52
N GLN A 27 16.48 10.98 23.56
CA GLN A 27 16.64 12.43 23.67
C GLN A 27 17.45 13.00 22.50
N THR A 28 18.59 12.40 22.14
CA THR A 28 19.42 12.85 21.01
C THR A 28 18.70 12.76 19.66
N LEU A 29 17.91 11.71 19.43
CA LEU A 29 17.09 11.57 18.22
C LEU A 29 15.98 12.62 18.15
N LEU A 30 15.29 12.86 19.28
CA LEU A 30 14.27 13.91 19.37
C LEU A 30 14.89 15.30 19.19
N GLU A 31 16.06 15.56 19.77
CA GLU A 31 16.81 16.80 19.59
C GLU A 31 17.25 16.99 18.13
N LEU A 32 17.79 15.94 17.48
CA LEU A 32 18.16 16.03 16.07
C LEU A 32 16.93 16.28 15.19
N TRP A 33 15.82 15.58 15.46
CA TRP A 33 14.57 15.79 14.75
C TRP A 33 14.06 17.22 14.94
N GLU A 34 14.06 17.72 16.16
CA GLU A 34 13.66 19.10 16.46
C GLU A 34 14.61 20.10 15.79
N ILE A 35 15.91 19.85 15.72
CA ILE A 35 16.87 20.69 14.97
C ILE A 35 16.58 20.64 13.46
N LEU A 36 16.35 19.48 12.88
CA LEU A 36 16.07 19.32 11.45
C LEU A 36 14.74 20.00 11.10
N ARG A 37 13.71 19.73 11.91
CA ARG A 37 12.40 20.35 11.82
C ARG A 37 12.51 21.87 11.97
N SER A 38 13.18 22.37 13.00
CA SER A 38 13.32 23.81 13.24
C SER A 38 14.06 24.49 12.10
N LYS A 39 15.10 23.87 11.54
CA LYS A 39 15.85 24.39 10.40
C LYS A 39 15.03 24.41 9.12
N PHE A 40 14.28 23.34 8.85
CA PHE A 40 13.38 23.30 7.70
C PHE A 40 12.27 24.34 7.83
N LEU A 41 11.65 24.44 9.01
CA LEU A 41 10.58 25.40 9.28
C LEU A 41 11.08 26.85 9.35
N SER A 42 12.37 27.08 9.64
CA SER A 42 12.98 28.41 9.64
C SER A 42 13.32 28.95 8.25
N LEU A 43 13.22 28.13 7.20
CA LEU A 43 13.44 28.59 5.83
C LEU A 43 12.39 29.64 5.47
N GLU A 44 12.83 30.76 4.92
CA GLU A 44 11.91 31.83 4.57
C GLU A 44 11.04 31.42 3.37
N TYR A 45 9.81 31.95 3.34
CA TYR A 45 8.90 31.74 2.21
C TYR A 45 9.55 32.10 0.86
N SER A 46 10.36 33.17 0.84
CA SER A 46 11.11 33.66 -0.32
C SER A 46 12.13 32.63 -0.83
N GLU A 47 12.88 31.99 0.07
CA GLU A 47 13.88 30.96 -0.23
C GLU A 47 13.20 29.72 -0.82
N LEU A 48 12.15 29.23 -0.18
CA LEU A 48 11.39 28.06 -0.64
C LEU A 48 10.70 28.30 -1.98
N SER A 49 10.12 29.49 -2.17
CA SER A 49 9.60 29.90 -3.48
C SER A 49 10.70 29.95 -4.54
N GLY A 50 11.92 30.35 -4.16
CA GLY A 50 13.11 30.28 -5.00
C GLY A 50 13.44 28.85 -5.42
N VAL A 51 13.40 27.88 -4.50
CA VAL A 51 13.61 26.45 -4.79
C VAL A 51 12.52 25.90 -5.72
N SER A 52 11.25 26.23 -5.46
CA SER A 52 10.13 25.85 -6.33
C SER A 52 10.36 26.35 -7.77
N LYS A 53 10.72 27.63 -7.92
CA LYS A 53 11.02 28.24 -9.24
C LYS A 53 12.24 27.62 -9.90
N TRP A 54 13.31 27.37 -9.13
CA TRP A 54 14.51 26.70 -9.62
C TRP A 54 14.13 25.35 -10.23
N PHE A 55 13.44 24.49 -9.47
CA PHE A 55 12.99 23.18 -9.96
C PHE A 55 12.11 23.31 -11.20
N HIS A 56 11.13 24.23 -11.22
CA HIS A 56 10.25 24.40 -12.40
C HIS A 56 11.00 24.88 -13.64
N ASN A 57 12.08 25.64 -13.48
CA ASN A 57 12.89 26.17 -14.58
C ASN A 57 14.00 25.20 -15.06
N LEU A 58 14.27 24.12 -14.34
CA LEU A 58 15.23 23.10 -14.80
C LEU A 58 14.82 22.54 -16.17
N PRO A 59 15.80 22.28 -17.05
CA PRO A 59 15.60 21.49 -18.26
C PRO A 59 14.95 20.14 -17.95
N GLU A 60 14.27 19.58 -18.93
CA GLU A 60 13.57 18.29 -18.77
C GLU A 60 14.54 17.15 -18.44
N GLU A 61 15.74 17.17 -19.05
CA GLU A 61 16.80 16.18 -18.81
C GLU A 61 17.28 16.21 -17.36
N GLU A 62 17.60 17.39 -16.81
CA GLU A 62 18.00 17.55 -15.41
C GLU A 62 16.89 17.15 -14.42
N LYS A 63 15.62 17.42 -14.76
CA LYS A 63 14.48 16.91 -13.98
C LYS A 63 14.42 15.40 -14.01
N CYS A 64 14.63 14.79 -15.17
CA CYS A 64 14.70 13.34 -15.28
C CYS A 64 15.84 12.77 -14.46
N GLU A 65 17.05 13.35 -14.50
CA GLU A 65 18.19 12.88 -13.69
C GLU A 65 17.86 12.88 -12.19
N ILE A 66 17.24 13.96 -11.69
CA ILE A 66 16.81 14.03 -10.28
C ILE A 66 15.75 12.95 -9.97
N ILE A 67 14.80 12.75 -10.88
CA ILE A 67 13.71 11.78 -10.71
C ILE A 67 14.23 10.33 -10.80
N GLU A 68 15.20 10.06 -11.68
CA GLU A 68 15.83 8.75 -11.91
C GLU A 68 16.61 8.22 -10.72
N VAL A 69 17.03 9.09 -9.80
CA VAL A 69 17.52 8.67 -8.48
C VAL A 69 16.48 7.82 -7.75
N PHE A 70 15.20 8.03 -8.02
CA PHE A 70 14.11 7.37 -7.32
C PHE A 70 13.23 6.47 -8.22
N VAL A 71 12.99 6.88 -9.47
CA VAL A 71 12.11 6.21 -10.43
C VAL A 71 12.57 6.45 -11.87
N ASP A 72 12.55 5.40 -12.70
CA ASP A 72 12.68 5.53 -14.15
C ASP A 72 11.84 6.71 -14.68
N CYS A 73 12.50 7.68 -15.32
CA CYS A 73 11.84 8.93 -15.69
C CYS A 73 10.64 8.69 -16.61
N TYR A 74 10.75 7.73 -17.53
CA TYR A 74 9.68 7.46 -18.49
C TYR A 74 8.43 6.87 -17.82
N GLU A 75 8.59 5.95 -16.88
CA GLU A 75 7.48 5.45 -16.06
C GLU A 75 6.87 6.57 -15.20
N PHE A 76 7.69 7.45 -14.62
CA PHE A 76 7.19 8.62 -13.88
C PHE A 76 6.35 9.54 -14.77
N GLN A 77 6.87 9.88 -15.96
CA GLN A 77 6.21 10.74 -16.94
C GLN A 77 4.85 10.18 -17.37
N LYS A 78 4.70 8.86 -17.49
CA LYS A 78 3.39 8.23 -17.74
C LYS A 78 2.43 8.45 -16.58
N VAL A 79 2.90 8.28 -15.35
CA VAL A 79 2.04 8.38 -14.15
C VAL A 79 1.46 9.80 -14.00
N ILE A 80 2.27 10.84 -14.22
CA ILE A 80 1.85 12.24 -14.04
C ILE A 80 1.06 12.82 -15.23
N SER A 81 1.19 12.19 -16.41
CA SER A 81 0.54 12.64 -17.64
C SER A 81 -0.98 12.41 -17.62
N PRO A 82 -1.80 13.37 -18.08
CA PRO A 82 -3.26 13.21 -18.16
C PRO A 82 -3.73 11.99 -18.94
N THR A 83 -2.95 11.56 -19.94
CA THR A 83 -3.31 10.48 -20.85
C THR A 83 -2.59 9.16 -20.54
N GLY A 84 -1.72 9.13 -19.53
CA GLY A 84 -0.88 7.95 -19.24
C GLY A 84 0.22 7.68 -20.28
N SER A 85 0.41 8.58 -21.26
CA SER A 85 1.48 8.51 -22.25
C SER A 85 2.58 9.50 -21.90
N GLY A 86 3.85 9.08 -21.97
CA GLY A 86 5.02 9.83 -21.49
C GLY A 86 4.99 11.30 -21.92
N GLY A 87 4.72 12.18 -20.95
CA GLY A 87 4.62 13.63 -21.14
C GLY A 87 5.65 14.36 -20.30
N LEU A 88 5.94 15.61 -20.67
CA LEU A 88 6.98 16.40 -20.00
C LEU A 88 6.62 16.71 -18.53
N ILE A 89 7.55 16.42 -17.62
CA ILE A 89 7.49 16.73 -16.19
C ILE A 89 7.17 18.20 -15.99
N LYS A 90 7.82 19.11 -16.73
CA LYS A 90 7.60 20.55 -16.58
C LYS A 90 6.14 21.00 -16.74
N ASN A 91 5.35 20.26 -17.53
CA ASN A 91 3.95 20.59 -17.80
C ASN A 91 3.00 19.85 -16.85
N ASN A 92 3.41 18.68 -16.37
CA ASN A 92 2.55 17.72 -15.71
C ASN A 92 2.78 17.59 -14.20
N LEU A 93 3.90 18.12 -13.69
CA LEU A 93 4.24 18.19 -12.28
C LEU A 93 4.61 19.61 -11.89
N LYS A 94 4.03 20.11 -10.79
CA LYS A 94 4.58 21.27 -10.08
C LYS A 94 4.79 20.91 -8.62
N ILE A 95 5.90 21.38 -8.06
CA ILE A 95 6.22 21.25 -6.64
C ILE A 95 6.23 22.65 -6.02
N ASN A 96 5.52 22.81 -4.91
CA ASN A 96 5.38 24.04 -4.15
C ASN A 96 5.96 23.81 -2.73
N PHE A 97 7.27 24.08 -2.59
CA PHE A 97 7.98 23.90 -1.32
C PHE A 97 7.52 24.89 -0.26
N GLU A 98 7.07 26.08 -0.65
CA GLU A 98 6.56 27.07 0.29
C GLU A 98 5.22 26.62 0.95
N LYS A 99 4.35 25.94 0.19
CA LYS A 99 3.12 25.32 0.69
C LYS A 99 3.43 24.16 1.64
N LEU A 100 4.47 23.38 1.36
CA LEU A 100 4.92 22.32 2.26
C LEU A 100 5.31 22.88 3.61
N ASN A 101 6.10 23.96 3.64
CA ASN A 101 6.48 24.62 4.88
C ASN A 101 5.25 25.20 5.60
N ASN A 102 4.36 25.89 4.89
CA ASN A 102 3.12 26.43 5.46
C ASN A 102 2.21 25.35 6.09
N LEU A 103 2.14 24.15 5.48
CA LEU A 103 1.41 23.03 6.06
C LEU A 103 2.15 22.44 7.27
N ALA A 104 3.47 22.32 7.21
CA ALA A 104 4.28 21.78 8.30
C ALA A 104 4.34 22.71 9.54
N SER A 105 4.22 24.02 9.33
CA SER A 105 4.20 25.03 10.40
C SER A 105 2.84 25.21 11.06
N ARG A 106 1.76 24.66 10.48
CA ARG A 106 0.40 24.81 11.01
C ARG A 106 0.23 23.97 12.27
N GLU A 107 -0.45 24.53 13.27
CA GLU A 107 -0.92 23.76 14.42
C GLU A 107 -2.16 22.95 14.04
N TRP A 108 -1.94 21.65 13.88
CA TRP A 108 -2.92 20.64 13.52
C TRP A 108 -3.55 20.09 14.81
N HIS A 109 -4.44 20.86 15.44
CA HIS A 109 -5.13 20.45 16.68
C HIS A 109 -6.13 19.30 16.42
N GLN A 110 -5.63 18.10 16.12
CA GLN A 110 -6.35 16.85 15.77
C GLN A 110 -6.86 16.74 14.32
N GLU A 111 -6.63 17.75 13.49
CA GLU A 111 -6.91 17.68 12.05
C GLU A 111 -5.64 17.35 11.27
N PHE A 112 -5.72 16.63 10.15
CA PHE A 112 -4.58 16.43 9.26
C PHE A 112 -4.77 17.21 7.97
N PRO A 113 -3.67 17.57 7.26
CA PRO A 113 -3.78 18.15 5.93
C PRO A 113 -4.57 17.20 5.03
N LYS A 114 -5.52 17.75 4.29
CA LYS A 114 -6.29 16.99 3.32
C LYS A 114 -5.39 16.58 2.16
N PHE A 115 -5.77 15.53 1.46
CA PHE A 115 -5.10 15.09 0.26
C PHE A 115 -5.01 16.23 -0.75
N ALA A 116 -6.05 17.03 -0.94
CA ALA A 116 -6.01 18.17 -1.86
C ALA A 116 -5.10 19.33 -1.42
N ASP A 117 -4.82 19.46 -0.11
CA ASP A 117 -3.81 20.40 0.39
C ASP A 117 -2.39 19.93 0.05
N ILE A 118 -2.18 18.62 -0.06
CA ILE A 118 -0.88 18.02 -0.41
C ILE A 118 -0.74 17.85 -1.92
N ILE A 119 -1.72 17.26 -2.59
CA ILE A 119 -1.78 16.96 -4.01
C ILE A 119 -2.99 17.70 -4.60
N GLY A 120 -2.75 18.80 -5.28
CA GLY A 120 -3.78 19.68 -5.82
C GLY A 120 -3.18 20.81 -6.63
N TYR A 121 -4.00 21.51 -7.43
CA TYR A 121 -3.56 22.70 -8.16
C TYR A 121 -2.89 23.76 -7.27
N LEU A 122 -3.35 23.90 -6.03
CA LEU A 122 -2.77 24.79 -5.00
C LEU A 122 -2.07 24.02 -3.87
N GLY A 123 -1.84 22.72 -4.07
CA GLY A 123 -1.22 21.85 -3.08
C GLY A 123 0.31 21.93 -3.12
N VAL A 124 0.96 21.08 -2.31
CA VAL A 124 2.42 20.88 -2.36
C VAL A 124 2.84 20.31 -3.71
N PHE A 125 2.06 19.40 -4.25
CA PHE A 125 2.29 18.77 -5.55
C PHE A 125 1.08 19.03 -6.43
N TYR A 126 1.29 19.49 -7.65
CA TYR A 126 0.29 19.44 -8.70
C TYR A 126 0.65 18.30 -9.64
N ILE A 127 -0.31 17.41 -9.91
CA ILE A 127 -0.17 16.32 -10.88
C ILE A 127 -1.28 16.50 -11.91
N ALA A 128 -0.91 16.72 -13.17
CA ALA A 128 -1.88 17.04 -14.23
C ALA A 128 -2.91 15.93 -14.45
N ARG A 129 -2.56 14.66 -14.22
CA ARG A 129 -3.51 13.53 -14.25
C ARG A 129 -4.70 13.70 -13.31
N LEU A 130 -4.54 14.42 -12.20
CA LEU A 130 -5.59 14.61 -11.21
C LEU A 130 -6.30 15.97 -11.34
N SER A 131 -5.92 16.80 -12.32
CA SER A 131 -6.32 18.20 -12.45
C SER A 131 -7.83 18.43 -12.35
N GLY A 132 -8.31 18.85 -11.18
CA GLY A 132 -9.73 19.14 -10.89
C GLY A 132 -10.50 18.03 -10.18
N PHE A 133 -9.87 16.89 -9.90
CA PHE A 133 -10.47 15.74 -9.23
C PHE A 133 -9.77 15.38 -7.92
N GLU A 134 -8.82 16.19 -7.45
CA GLU A 134 -7.97 15.87 -6.31
C GLU A 134 -8.76 15.70 -5.02
N ASP A 135 -9.68 16.61 -4.73
CA ASP A 135 -10.60 16.49 -3.58
C ASP A 135 -11.43 15.21 -3.64
N LYS A 136 -11.88 14.82 -4.85
CA LYS A 136 -12.72 13.65 -5.04
C LYS A 136 -11.94 12.34 -4.91
N PHE A 137 -10.76 12.30 -5.51
CA PHE A 137 -9.84 11.17 -5.45
C PHE A 137 -9.32 10.96 -4.02
N GLY A 138 -8.93 12.06 -3.37
CA GLY A 138 -8.33 12.09 -2.05
C GLY A 138 -9.32 12.01 -0.88
N SER A 139 -10.60 12.35 -1.09
CA SER A 139 -11.59 12.37 0.00
C SER A 139 -11.69 11.05 0.79
N LEU A 140 -11.59 9.91 0.12
CA LEU A 140 -11.62 8.62 0.81
C LEU A 140 -10.34 8.37 1.62
N VAL A 141 -9.19 8.79 1.09
CA VAL A 141 -7.91 8.72 1.79
C VAL A 141 -7.97 9.60 3.05
N ASP A 142 -8.51 10.81 2.95
CA ASP A 142 -8.72 11.72 4.08
C ASP A 142 -9.60 11.08 5.16
N ILE A 143 -10.73 10.50 4.76
CA ILE A 143 -11.63 9.77 5.67
C ILE A 143 -10.91 8.60 6.35
N TRP A 144 -10.09 7.85 5.60
CA TRP A 144 -9.34 6.72 6.13
C TRP A 144 -8.25 7.15 7.12
N ILE A 145 -7.52 8.23 6.84
CA ILE A 145 -6.55 8.81 7.76
C ILE A 145 -7.24 9.25 9.05
N GLU A 146 -8.33 10.02 8.95
CA GLU A 146 -9.09 10.49 10.11
C GLU A 146 -9.62 9.33 10.96
N LYS A 147 -10.16 8.28 10.32
CA LYS A 147 -10.62 7.08 11.03
C LYS A 147 -9.49 6.34 11.74
N GLU A 148 -8.30 6.26 11.14
CA GLU A 148 -7.16 5.60 11.77
C GLU A 148 -6.65 6.39 12.98
N ILE A 149 -6.59 7.73 12.89
CA ILE A 149 -6.28 8.58 14.05
C ILE A 149 -7.29 8.38 15.17
N LYS A 150 -8.59 8.40 14.86
CA LYS A 150 -9.65 8.13 15.85
C LYS A 150 -9.54 6.72 16.44
N ARG A 151 -9.10 5.73 15.66
CA ARG A 151 -8.83 4.37 16.16
C ARG A 151 -7.68 4.40 17.17
N GLU A 152 -6.56 5.02 16.85
CA GLU A 152 -5.40 5.16 17.75
C GLU A 152 -5.76 5.92 19.04
N LEU A 153 -6.62 6.92 18.93
CA LEU A 153 -7.15 7.67 20.08
C LEU A 153 -8.28 6.95 20.83
N ASN A 154 -8.62 5.70 20.47
CA ASN A 154 -9.71 4.91 21.04
C ASN A 154 -11.08 5.60 21.02
N SER A 155 -11.31 6.49 20.06
CA SER A 155 -12.55 7.27 19.92
C SER A 155 -13.44 6.82 18.77
N LEU A 156 -13.01 5.81 18.00
CA LEU A 156 -13.78 5.27 16.87
C LEU A 156 -14.86 4.27 17.35
N PRO A 157 -16.13 4.38 16.90
CA PRO A 157 -17.19 3.43 17.23
C PRO A 157 -16.85 1.98 16.82
N LYS A 158 -17.39 1.01 17.56
CA LYS A 158 -17.07 -0.42 17.35
C LYS A 158 -17.47 -0.93 15.96
N GLU A 159 -18.57 -0.46 15.43
CA GLU A 159 -19.08 -0.84 14.12
C GLU A 159 -18.10 -0.39 13.01
N GLU A 160 -17.52 0.79 13.16
CA GLU A 160 -16.54 1.37 12.24
C GLU A 160 -15.17 0.70 12.34
N LEU A 161 -14.80 0.14 13.51
CA LEU A 161 -13.56 -0.62 13.66
C LEU A 161 -13.48 -1.85 12.74
N SER A 162 -14.63 -2.40 12.36
CA SER A 162 -14.73 -3.59 11.52
C SER A 162 -14.69 -3.29 10.01
N LYS A 163 -14.86 -2.02 9.62
CA LYS A 163 -14.87 -1.61 8.22
C LYS A 163 -13.45 -1.50 7.67
N ILE A 164 -13.34 -1.74 6.38
CA ILE A 164 -12.07 -1.63 5.66
C ILE A 164 -11.56 -0.18 5.69
N ASN A 165 -10.26 -0.07 5.89
CA ASN A 165 -9.53 1.18 5.85
C ASN A 165 -8.22 0.95 5.10
N GLY A 166 -8.05 1.61 3.97
CA GLY A 166 -6.87 1.44 3.12
C GLY A 166 -5.57 1.84 3.82
N ILE A 167 -5.59 2.86 4.70
CA ILE A 167 -4.41 3.26 5.49
C ILE A 167 -4.02 2.17 6.48
N LYS A 168 -5.01 1.60 7.20
CA LYS A 168 -4.78 0.44 8.07
C LYS A 168 -4.23 -0.74 7.28
N PHE A 169 -4.78 -1.02 6.10
CA PHE A 169 -4.31 -2.08 5.22
C PHE A 169 -2.86 -1.85 4.80
N ALA A 170 -2.52 -0.68 4.27
CA ALA A 170 -1.16 -0.31 3.89
C ALA A 170 -0.19 -0.46 5.07
N ARG A 171 -0.55 0.05 6.26
CA ARG A 171 0.24 -0.11 7.48
C ARG A 171 0.44 -1.58 7.83
N THR A 172 -0.61 -2.40 7.80
CA THR A 172 -0.54 -3.85 8.10
C THR A 172 0.40 -4.57 7.14
N ILE A 173 0.26 -4.30 5.83
CA ILE A 173 1.13 -4.86 4.79
C ILE A 173 2.58 -4.41 4.99
N LEU A 174 2.77 -3.12 5.23
CA LEU A 174 4.08 -2.55 5.48
C LEU A 174 4.69 -3.03 6.77
N LEU A 175 3.97 -3.33 7.84
CA LEU A 175 4.54 -3.82 9.11
C LEU A 175 4.78 -5.33 9.12
N GLY A 176 4.23 -6.07 8.14
CA GLY A 176 4.33 -7.53 8.13
C GLY A 176 3.41 -8.18 9.15
N GLU A 177 2.29 -7.53 9.47
CA GLU A 177 1.33 -8.00 10.46
C GLU A 177 0.19 -8.77 9.80
N GLN A 178 -0.45 -9.65 10.56
CA GLN A 178 -1.61 -10.39 10.08
C GLN A 178 -2.77 -9.42 9.78
N TYR A 179 -3.43 -9.60 8.64
CA TYR A 179 -4.56 -8.74 8.23
C TYR A 179 -5.91 -9.46 8.40
N GLY A 180 -6.00 -10.71 7.95
CA GLY A 180 -7.18 -11.55 8.07
C GLY A 180 -7.15 -12.43 9.32
N GLU A 181 -7.92 -13.52 9.30
CA GLU A 181 -7.99 -14.47 10.41
C GLU A 181 -6.79 -15.43 10.45
N GLY A 182 -6.01 -15.51 9.36
CA GLY A 182 -4.81 -16.32 9.26
C GLY A 182 -5.08 -17.77 8.87
N CYS A 183 -4.03 -18.43 8.37
CA CYS A 183 -4.09 -19.78 7.80
C CYS A 183 -4.57 -20.84 8.81
N GLU A 184 -4.30 -20.65 10.11
CA GLU A 184 -4.81 -21.55 11.16
C GLU A 184 -6.34 -21.49 11.31
N SER A 185 -6.95 -20.32 11.09
CA SER A 185 -8.41 -20.16 11.10
C SER A 185 -9.02 -20.77 9.85
N TYR A 186 -8.50 -20.39 8.66
CA TYR A 186 -9.04 -20.84 7.37
C TYR A 186 -9.00 -22.37 7.21
N GLY A 187 -8.08 -23.05 7.90
CA GLY A 187 -7.93 -24.51 7.87
C GLY A 187 -9.10 -25.28 8.49
N LYS A 188 -9.96 -24.61 9.28
CA LYS A 188 -11.07 -25.24 10.02
C LYS A 188 -12.30 -25.49 9.15
N ASN A 189 -12.47 -24.75 8.04
CA ASN A 189 -13.61 -24.86 7.12
C ASN A 189 -13.13 -25.31 5.73
N LYS A 190 -13.73 -26.39 5.19
CA LYS A 190 -13.34 -26.95 3.88
C LYS A 190 -13.52 -25.96 2.73
N ASP A 191 -14.58 -25.15 2.73
CA ASP A 191 -14.84 -24.17 1.67
C ASP A 191 -13.86 -23.00 1.76
N GLU A 192 -13.48 -22.60 2.98
CA GLU A 192 -12.44 -21.57 3.19
C GLU A 192 -11.06 -22.07 2.78
N ARG A 193 -10.75 -23.36 2.95
CA ARG A 193 -9.50 -23.95 2.45
C ARG A 193 -9.36 -23.89 0.94
N ILE A 194 -10.47 -23.92 0.20
CA ILE A 194 -10.48 -23.73 -1.25
C ILE A 194 -10.16 -22.26 -1.57
N VAL A 195 -10.83 -21.34 -0.88
CA VAL A 195 -10.68 -19.90 -1.08
C VAL A 195 -9.26 -19.42 -0.73
N PHE A 196 -8.68 -19.89 0.37
CA PHE A 196 -7.34 -19.55 0.85
C PHE A 196 -6.35 -20.69 0.64
N GLY A 197 -6.39 -21.33 -0.54
CA GLY A 197 -5.54 -22.47 -0.89
C GLY A 197 -4.05 -22.22 -0.67
N GLU A 198 -3.57 -20.98 -0.82
CA GLU A 198 -2.17 -20.59 -0.63
C GLU A 198 -1.65 -20.92 0.77
N CYS A 199 -2.51 -20.90 1.79
CA CYS A 199 -2.17 -21.26 3.16
C CYS A 199 -1.76 -22.72 3.33
N PHE A 200 -2.24 -23.59 2.45
CA PHE A 200 -2.07 -25.04 2.55
C PHE A 200 -1.23 -25.61 1.42
N SER A 201 -0.91 -24.77 0.44
CA SER A 201 -0.14 -25.13 -0.73
C SER A 201 1.35 -25.13 -0.43
N LYS A 202 2.07 -26.14 -0.93
CA LYS A 202 3.53 -26.17 -0.81
C LYS A 202 4.18 -25.64 -2.08
N SER A 203 5.10 -24.68 -1.93
CA SER A 203 5.94 -24.24 -3.05
C SER A 203 6.67 -25.44 -3.63
N LYS A 204 6.53 -25.64 -4.95
CA LYS A 204 7.25 -26.70 -5.67
C LYS A 204 8.69 -26.30 -6.01
N LYS A 205 9.16 -25.12 -5.60
CA LYS A 205 10.56 -24.70 -5.78
C LYS A 205 11.48 -25.66 -5.03
N LYS A 206 12.31 -26.39 -5.77
CA LYS A 206 13.40 -27.18 -5.21
C LYS A 206 14.68 -26.35 -5.30
N PHE A 207 15.39 -26.20 -4.18
CA PHE A 207 16.68 -25.51 -4.15
C PHE A 207 17.87 -26.40 -4.50
N ASN A 208 17.61 -27.68 -4.83
CA ASN A 208 18.64 -28.61 -5.27
C ASN A 208 19.25 -28.11 -6.58
N GLY A 209 20.51 -27.68 -6.54
CA GLY A 209 21.25 -27.17 -7.71
C GLY A 209 21.50 -25.66 -7.71
N TYR A 210 20.99 -24.91 -6.72
CA TYR A 210 21.42 -23.52 -6.51
C TYR A 210 22.83 -23.49 -5.90
N PRO A 211 23.68 -22.53 -6.30
CA PRO A 211 25.05 -22.42 -5.79
C PRO A 211 25.03 -22.18 -4.28
N VAL A 212 25.54 -23.14 -3.51
CA VAL A 212 25.61 -23.00 -2.05
C VAL A 212 26.85 -22.17 -1.72
N ILE A 213 26.65 -20.96 -1.22
CA ILE A 213 27.70 -20.14 -0.63
C ILE A 213 27.82 -20.53 0.84
N GLU A 214 29.05 -20.68 1.34
CA GLU A 214 29.30 -21.03 2.73
C GLU A 214 28.67 -19.97 3.67
N GLY A 215 27.84 -20.43 4.61
CA GLY A 215 27.07 -19.57 5.51
C GLY A 215 25.66 -19.23 5.04
N GLU A 216 25.31 -19.46 3.77
CA GLU A 216 23.95 -19.25 3.25
C GLU A 216 23.06 -20.49 3.41
N ARG A 217 21.76 -20.27 3.66
CA ARG A 217 20.75 -21.34 3.71
C ARG A 217 19.53 -20.94 2.91
N TYR A 218 19.16 -21.79 1.96
CA TYR A 218 17.87 -21.69 1.29
C TYR A 218 16.75 -22.15 2.21
N PHE A 219 15.64 -21.42 2.21
CA PHE A 219 14.43 -21.78 2.93
C PHE A 219 13.20 -21.51 2.07
N VAL A 220 12.15 -22.30 2.29
CA VAL A 220 10.81 -21.97 1.79
C VAL A 220 10.08 -21.29 2.95
N PRO A 221 9.70 -20.00 2.81
CA PRO A 221 8.92 -19.36 3.86
C PRO A 221 7.53 -19.99 3.99
N LYS A 222 7.02 -20.04 5.22
CA LYS A 222 5.68 -20.56 5.52
C LYS A 222 4.64 -19.46 5.30
N VAL A 223 3.55 -19.74 4.60
CA VAL A 223 2.40 -18.82 4.54
C VAL A 223 1.63 -18.89 5.85
N ILE A 224 1.34 -17.74 6.46
CA ILE A 224 0.59 -17.63 7.72
C ILE A 224 -0.69 -16.81 7.59
N ASP A 225 -0.83 -16.00 6.54
CA ASP A 225 -2.06 -15.30 6.18
C ASP A 225 -2.07 -14.95 4.68
N VAL A 226 -3.25 -14.66 4.13
CA VAL A 226 -3.45 -14.37 2.71
C VAL A 226 -4.46 -13.24 2.56
N VAL A 227 -4.13 -12.26 1.73
CA VAL A 227 -5.05 -11.22 1.28
C VAL A 227 -5.27 -11.33 -0.22
N LYS A 228 -6.53 -11.21 -0.63
CA LYS A 228 -6.94 -11.30 -2.04
C LYS A 228 -7.77 -10.10 -2.42
N ALA A 229 -7.59 -9.61 -3.64
CA ALA A 229 -8.58 -8.74 -4.25
C ALA A 229 -9.83 -9.55 -4.61
N GLY A 230 -10.99 -8.96 -4.33
CA GLY A 230 -12.32 -9.37 -4.73
C GLY A 230 -13.00 -8.29 -5.56
N ASP A 231 -14.02 -8.67 -6.30
CA ASP A 231 -14.86 -7.77 -7.09
C ASP A 231 -16.32 -8.15 -6.89
N MET A 232 -17.08 -7.29 -6.19
CA MET A 232 -18.49 -7.57 -5.89
C MET A 232 -19.38 -7.56 -7.14
N TRP A 233 -18.98 -6.83 -8.19
CA TRP A 233 -19.83 -6.57 -9.35
C TRP A 233 -19.62 -7.58 -10.49
N ASN A 234 -18.62 -8.44 -10.37
CA ASN A 234 -18.28 -9.43 -11.37
C ASN A 234 -18.41 -10.85 -10.80
N VAL A 235 -19.01 -11.73 -11.60
CA VAL A 235 -18.88 -13.18 -11.42
C VAL A 235 -17.95 -13.64 -12.53
N PRO A 236 -16.76 -14.14 -12.21
CA PRO A 236 -16.33 -14.62 -10.89
C PRO A 236 -15.77 -13.52 -9.95
N MET A 237 -15.73 -13.77 -8.62
CA MET A 237 -15.62 -12.71 -7.59
C MET A 237 -14.27 -12.55 -6.88
N TYR A 238 -13.37 -13.54 -6.89
CA TYR A 238 -12.07 -13.43 -6.18
C TYR A 238 -10.93 -14.11 -6.95
N SER A 239 -9.68 -13.76 -6.66
CA SER A 239 -8.53 -14.44 -7.29
C SER A 239 -8.28 -15.83 -6.69
N SER A 240 -8.38 -16.88 -7.51
CA SER A 240 -8.16 -18.24 -7.02
C SER A 240 -6.69 -18.56 -6.75
N SER A 241 -6.46 -19.59 -5.93
CA SER A 241 -5.12 -20.13 -5.71
C SER A 241 -4.62 -20.86 -6.95
N ARG A 242 -3.29 -20.82 -7.16
CA ARG A 242 -2.60 -21.63 -8.17
C ARG A 242 -2.69 -23.13 -7.88
N TYR A 243 -2.79 -23.47 -6.60
CA TYR A 243 -2.96 -24.85 -6.16
C TYR A 243 -4.26 -24.96 -5.37
N LEU A 244 -5.12 -25.86 -5.82
CA LEU A 244 -6.37 -26.16 -5.14
C LEU A 244 -6.29 -27.57 -4.54
N PRO A 245 -6.90 -27.80 -3.37
CA PRO A 245 -7.02 -29.15 -2.83
C PRO A 245 -7.79 -30.02 -3.81
N LYS A 246 -7.27 -31.22 -4.07
CA LYS A 246 -7.89 -32.21 -4.95
C LYS A 246 -9.20 -32.70 -4.34
N GLU A 247 -10.20 -32.91 -5.19
CA GLU A 247 -11.49 -33.44 -4.74
C GLU A 247 -11.30 -34.79 -4.03
N GLY A 248 -11.78 -34.90 -2.79
CA GLY A 248 -11.63 -36.11 -1.96
C GLY A 248 -10.28 -36.28 -1.24
N SER A 249 -9.31 -35.38 -1.39
CA SER A 249 -8.05 -35.41 -0.64
C SER A 249 -7.60 -34.03 -0.18
N SER A 250 -7.45 -33.85 1.14
CA SER A 250 -6.97 -32.60 1.72
C SER A 250 -5.45 -32.39 1.63
N GLU A 251 -4.73 -33.39 1.13
CA GLU A 251 -3.26 -33.41 1.07
C GLU A 251 -2.70 -33.37 -0.36
N GLN A 252 -3.52 -33.73 -1.35
CA GLN A 252 -3.14 -33.67 -2.75
C GLN A 252 -3.61 -32.35 -3.37
N GLU A 253 -2.75 -31.74 -4.18
CA GLU A 253 -3.00 -30.45 -4.82
C GLU A 253 -3.04 -30.61 -6.34
N GLU A 254 -3.99 -29.96 -6.99
CA GLU A 254 -4.06 -29.84 -8.44
C GLU A 254 -3.68 -28.43 -8.88
N ASN A 255 -2.98 -28.33 -10.01
CA ASN A 255 -2.58 -27.06 -10.59
C ASN A 255 -3.80 -26.41 -11.26
N ASN A 256 -4.28 -25.31 -10.70
CA ASN A 256 -5.35 -24.52 -11.27
C ASN A 256 -4.79 -23.66 -12.40
N THR A 257 -5.07 -24.01 -13.65
CA THR A 257 -4.58 -23.28 -14.83
C THR A 257 -5.22 -21.89 -14.97
N ASN A 258 -6.30 -21.61 -14.24
CA ASN A 258 -7.08 -20.37 -14.29
C ASN A 258 -6.88 -19.48 -13.05
N TYR A 259 -5.81 -19.68 -12.27
CA TYR A 259 -5.56 -18.95 -11.01
C TYR A 259 -5.45 -17.42 -11.15
N ASN A 260 -4.99 -16.98 -12.32
CA ASN A 260 -4.96 -15.55 -12.66
C ASN A 260 -6.34 -15.01 -13.02
N ASN A 261 -7.32 -15.85 -13.35
CA ASN A 261 -8.69 -15.40 -13.57
C ASN A 261 -9.42 -15.25 -12.23
N TRP A 262 -10.47 -14.43 -12.27
CA TRP A 262 -11.45 -14.46 -11.20
C TRP A 262 -12.03 -15.87 -11.06
N TYR A 263 -12.42 -16.28 -9.85
CA TYR A 263 -13.05 -17.56 -9.55
C TYR A 263 -14.36 -17.43 -8.77
N ASN A 264 -15.25 -18.42 -8.91
CA ASN A 264 -16.54 -18.45 -8.22
C ASN A 264 -16.34 -18.86 -6.77
N LEU A 265 -17.03 -18.18 -5.86
CA LEU A 265 -17.06 -18.57 -4.46
C LEU A 265 -17.77 -19.94 -4.32
N PRO A 266 -17.37 -20.77 -3.35
CA PRO A 266 -18.20 -21.89 -2.94
C PRO A 266 -19.60 -21.39 -2.57
N GLN A 267 -20.65 -22.07 -3.04
CA GLN A 267 -22.05 -21.61 -2.89
C GLN A 267 -22.42 -21.33 -1.42
N ASN A 268 -21.87 -22.10 -0.48
CA ASN A 268 -22.13 -21.94 0.96
C ASN A 268 -21.53 -20.65 1.54
N LEU A 269 -20.52 -20.06 0.89
CA LEU A 269 -19.84 -18.85 1.36
C LEU A 269 -20.32 -17.58 0.67
N GLU A 270 -20.98 -17.69 -0.49
CA GLU A 270 -21.34 -16.55 -1.34
C GLU A 270 -22.15 -15.48 -0.57
N GLY A 271 -23.18 -15.89 0.17
CA GLY A 271 -24.00 -14.96 0.96
C GLY A 271 -23.23 -14.25 2.08
N GLU A 272 -22.31 -14.95 2.74
CA GLU A 272 -21.49 -14.37 3.81
C GLU A 272 -20.48 -13.35 3.25
N VAL A 273 -19.87 -13.67 2.10
CA VAL A 273 -18.90 -12.81 1.43
C VAL A 273 -19.57 -11.55 0.90
N LEU A 274 -20.70 -11.69 0.21
CA LEU A 274 -21.47 -10.55 -0.31
C LEU A 274 -21.91 -9.61 0.81
N LYS A 275 -22.39 -10.16 1.93
CA LYS A 275 -22.73 -9.37 3.11
C LYS A 275 -21.50 -8.65 3.68
N GLY A 276 -20.36 -9.34 3.77
CA GLY A 276 -19.09 -8.74 4.20
C GLY A 276 -18.66 -7.57 3.32
N PHE A 277 -18.77 -7.69 2.00
CA PHE A 277 -18.45 -6.61 1.06
C PHE A 277 -19.36 -5.40 1.25
N GLN A 278 -20.67 -5.61 1.34
CA GLN A 278 -21.64 -4.53 1.51
C GLN A 278 -21.50 -3.80 2.86
N GLU A 279 -21.26 -4.54 3.95
CA GLU A 279 -21.23 -3.95 5.29
C GLU A 279 -19.85 -3.40 5.66
N ARG A 280 -18.79 -4.16 5.34
CA ARG A 280 -17.41 -3.91 5.79
C ARG A 280 -16.45 -3.58 4.66
N GLY A 281 -16.82 -3.78 3.40
CA GLY A 281 -15.91 -3.66 2.25
C GLY A 281 -14.88 -4.79 2.18
N SER A 282 -15.07 -5.85 2.96
CA SER A 282 -14.18 -7.02 2.97
C SER A 282 -14.86 -8.21 3.65
N TRP A 283 -14.35 -9.40 3.37
CA TRP A 283 -14.68 -10.62 4.09
C TRP A 283 -13.38 -11.38 4.38
N LYS A 284 -13.03 -11.51 5.67
CA LYS A 284 -11.77 -12.10 6.12
C LYS A 284 -10.57 -11.49 5.37
N GLY A 285 -9.78 -12.31 4.67
CA GLY A 285 -8.67 -11.85 3.83
C GLY A 285 -9.06 -11.35 2.43
N ILE A 286 -10.34 -11.37 2.03
CA ILE A 286 -10.76 -10.86 0.71
C ILE A 286 -11.22 -9.40 0.84
N ILE A 287 -10.54 -8.51 0.12
CA ILE A 287 -10.85 -7.08 0.04
C ILE A 287 -11.69 -6.82 -1.19
N ASP A 288 -12.82 -6.12 -1.07
CA ASP A 288 -13.56 -5.67 -2.23
C ASP A 288 -12.83 -4.50 -2.92
N ALA A 289 -11.97 -4.83 -3.87
CA ALA A 289 -11.18 -3.87 -4.65
C ALA A 289 -12.05 -3.12 -5.68
N SER A 290 -13.29 -3.56 -5.90
CA SER A 290 -14.28 -2.80 -6.68
C SER A 290 -14.90 -1.65 -5.90
N CYS A 291 -14.64 -1.58 -4.59
CA CYS A 291 -15.05 -0.50 -3.71
C CYS A 291 -16.56 -0.26 -3.67
N SER A 292 -17.34 -1.34 -3.72
CA SER A 292 -18.81 -1.28 -3.78
C SER A 292 -19.45 -0.60 -2.57
N ASN A 293 -18.81 -0.67 -1.40
CA ASN A 293 -19.28 -0.02 -0.17
C ASN A 293 -19.00 1.50 -0.15
N VAL A 294 -18.17 2.02 -1.06
CA VAL A 294 -17.89 3.46 -1.15
C VAL A 294 -19.05 4.14 -1.87
N LYS A 295 -19.77 5.03 -1.18
CA LYS A 295 -20.89 5.79 -1.73
C LYS A 295 -20.44 7.17 -2.21
N ALA A 296 -21.11 7.70 -3.23
CA ALA A 296 -20.82 9.01 -3.82
C ALA A 296 -20.99 10.16 -2.80
N GLY A 297 -20.01 11.06 -2.73
CA GLY A 297 -20.06 12.24 -1.88
C GLY A 297 -20.78 13.41 -2.54
N GLY A 298 -22.10 13.48 -2.42
CA GLY A 298 -22.91 14.66 -2.77
C GLY A 298 -23.36 14.77 -4.24
N MET A 299 -24.27 15.72 -4.51
CA MET A 299 -25.09 15.78 -5.73
C MET A 299 -24.30 15.86 -7.05
N PHE A 300 -23.16 16.57 -7.07
CA PHE A 300 -22.32 16.69 -8.27
C PHE A 300 -21.53 15.40 -8.58
N SER A 301 -21.10 14.67 -7.55
CA SER A 301 -20.49 13.34 -7.73
C SER A 301 -21.50 12.31 -8.24
N THR A 302 -22.75 12.41 -7.77
CA THR A 302 -23.86 11.60 -8.28
C THR A 302 -24.15 11.91 -9.75
N PHE A 303 -24.15 13.18 -10.15
CA PHE A 303 -24.33 13.59 -11.54
C PHE A 303 -23.21 13.10 -12.46
N LEU A 304 -21.94 13.24 -12.07
CA LEU A 304 -20.80 12.70 -12.84
C LEU A 304 -20.75 11.17 -12.85
N SER A 305 -21.22 10.50 -11.79
CA SER A 305 -21.31 9.03 -11.75
C SER A 305 -22.26 8.48 -12.83
N PHE A 306 -23.24 9.27 -13.27
CA PHE A 306 -24.13 8.93 -14.37
C PHE A 306 -23.40 8.87 -15.72
N PHE A 307 -22.39 9.73 -15.94
CA PHE A 307 -21.61 9.77 -17.18
C PHE A 307 -20.42 8.81 -17.18
N THR A 308 -19.83 8.56 -16.01
CA THR A 308 -18.62 7.74 -15.85
C THR A 308 -18.91 6.30 -15.41
N GLY A 309 -20.16 5.98 -15.08
CA GLY A 309 -20.60 4.66 -14.61
C GLY A 309 -20.20 4.31 -13.18
N ARG A 310 -19.38 5.12 -12.49
CA ARG A 310 -18.95 4.95 -11.09
C ARG A 310 -18.72 6.30 -10.40
N PRO A 311 -19.04 6.46 -9.10
CA PRO A 311 -18.61 7.62 -8.30
C PRO A 311 -17.10 7.85 -8.33
N LEU A 312 -16.67 9.11 -8.33
CA LEU A 312 -15.24 9.47 -8.36
C LEU A 312 -14.48 9.00 -7.11
N GLU A 313 -15.15 8.95 -5.96
CA GLU A 313 -14.60 8.41 -4.71
C GLU A 313 -14.35 6.88 -4.83
N GLN A 314 -15.16 6.16 -5.60
CA GLN A 314 -14.91 4.75 -5.93
C GLN A 314 -13.68 4.60 -6.85
N MET A 315 -13.45 5.55 -7.76
CA MET A 315 -12.25 5.53 -8.60
C MET A 315 -10.97 5.73 -7.78
N GLY A 316 -10.98 6.66 -6.81
CA GLY A 316 -9.86 6.85 -5.88
C GLY A 316 -9.55 5.61 -5.05
N CYS A 317 -10.60 4.96 -4.54
CA CYS A 317 -10.48 3.68 -3.85
C CYS A 317 -9.89 2.57 -4.73
N TRP A 318 -10.37 2.46 -5.97
CA TRP A 318 -9.91 1.47 -6.94
C TRP A 318 -8.42 1.68 -7.27
N GLU A 319 -8.02 2.93 -7.54
CA GLU A 319 -6.60 3.24 -7.81
C GLU A 319 -5.71 2.99 -6.58
N PHE A 320 -6.19 3.22 -5.36
CA PHE A 320 -5.46 2.87 -4.15
C PHE A 320 -5.17 1.35 -4.10
N TYR A 321 -6.17 0.50 -4.30
CA TYR A 321 -5.97 -0.95 -4.27
C TYR A 321 -5.18 -1.48 -5.47
N ASN A 322 -5.23 -0.79 -6.62
CA ASN A 322 -4.36 -1.10 -7.75
C ASN A 322 -2.87 -0.98 -7.41
N LEU A 323 -2.47 -0.13 -6.46
CA LEU A 323 -1.07 -0.06 -6.01
C LEU A 323 -0.60 -1.37 -5.39
N PHE A 324 -1.50 -2.14 -4.77
CA PHE A 324 -1.17 -3.38 -4.08
C PHE A 324 -1.42 -4.63 -4.95
N PHE A 325 -2.48 -4.61 -5.77
CA PHE A 325 -2.95 -5.77 -6.53
C PHE A 325 -2.79 -5.62 -8.06
N GLY A 326 -2.18 -4.53 -8.55
CA GLY A 326 -2.14 -4.18 -9.97
C GLY A 326 -0.74 -3.95 -10.56
N ASN A 327 -0.67 -4.14 -11.89
CA ASN A 327 0.20 -3.49 -12.87
C ASN A 327 -0.63 -3.42 -14.18
N ASN A 328 -1.12 -2.23 -14.53
CA ASN A 328 -2.13 -2.00 -15.57
C ASN A 328 -1.56 -1.95 -17.00
N VAL A 329 -1.07 -3.07 -17.56
CA VAL A 329 -0.81 -3.16 -19.01
C VAL A 329 -1.35 -4.42 -19.70
N ARG A 330 -1.77 -5.48 -18.99
CA ARG A 330 -2.39 -6.69 -19.59
C ARG A 330 -3.36 -7.36 -18.62
N PRO A 331 -4.28 -8.25 -19.06
CA PRO A 331 -5.23 -8.86 -18.14
C PRO A 331 -4.47 -9.80 -17.20
N ILE A 332 -4.31 -9.29 -15.96
CA ILE A 332 -3.98 -9.98 -14.71
C ILE A 332 -2.52 -10.42 -14.56
N GLN A 333 -1.86 -10.03 -13.46
CA GLN A 333 -0.55 -10.61 -13.12
C GLN A 333 -0.36 -11.08 -11.67
N GLU A 334 -1.00 -10.52 -10.64
CA GLU A 334 -1.14 -11.18 -9.32
C GLU A 334 -2.04 -10.33 -8.42
N LYS A 335 -3.16 -10.90 -7.96
CA LYS A 335 -4.17 -10.23 -7.12
C LYS A 335 -4.13 -10.69 -5.66
N ARG A 336 -3.08 -11.42 -5.29
CA ARG A 336 -2.94 -12.10 -3.99
C ARG A 336 -1.63 -11.69 -3.33
N LEU A 337 -1.74 -11.29 -2.08
CA LEU A 337 -0.62 -11.08 -1.19
C LEU A 337 -0.61 -12.20 -0.15
N CYS A 338 0.57 -12.75 0.11
CA CYS A 338 0.79 -13.79 1.11
C CYS A 338 1.70 -13.24 2.21
N LEU A 339 1.30 -13.45 3.46
CA LEU A 339 2.13 -13.18 4.63
C LEU A 339 3.02 -14.39 4.85
N PHE A 340 4.30 -14.19 4.60
CA PHE A 340 5.33 -15.19 4.74
C PHE A 340 6.03 -15.07 6.09
N GLN A 341 6.25 -16.20 6.74
CA GLN A 341 7.08 -16.32 7.92
C GLN A 341 8.38 -17.05 7.55
N ILE A 342 9.51 -16.40 7.84
CA ILE A 342 10.84 -16.97 7.65
C ILE A 342 11.14 -17.91 8.82
N PRO A 343 11.37 -19.21 8.56
CA PRO A 343 11.70 -20.16 9.62
C PRO A 343 13.05 -19.82 10.27
N ASN A 344 13.13 -19.98 11.59
CA ASN A 344 14.38 -19.90 12.36
C ASN A 344 15.18 -18.59 12.19
N SER A 345 14.52 -17.44 11.97
CA SER A 345 15.22 -16.18 11.68
C SER A 345 15.20 -15.14 12.81
N GLN A 346 16.29 -14.39 12.82
CA GLN A 346 16.58 -13.12 13.48
C GLN A 346 16.08 -11.95 12.60
N PRO A 347 16.18 -10.69 13.07
CA PRO A 347 15.83 -9.53 12.26
C PRO A 347 16.46 -9.57 10.86
N PHE A 348 15.72 -9.17 9.83
CA PHE A 348 16.20 -9.18 8.44
C PHE A 348 15.99 -7.84 7.75
N VAL A 349 16.84 -7.52 6.77
CA VAL A 349 16.60 -6.39 5.87
C VAL A 349 15.71 -6.89 4.74
N LYS A 350 14.58 -6.21 4.55
CA LYS A 350 13.68 -6.46 3.43
C LYS A 350 13.77 -5.31 2.45
N GLU A 351 14.13 -5.62 1.22
CA GLU A 351 14.03 -4.69 0.11
C GLU A 351 12.74 -4.98 -0.64
N MET A 352 11.88 -3.99 -0.71
CA MET A 352 10.61 -4.08 -1.41
C MET A 352 10.53 -3.04 -2.48
N ASN A 353 9.87 -3.38 -3.59
CA ASN A 353 9.52 -2.40 -4.60
C ASN A 353 7.98 -2.33 -4.79
N PRO A 354 7.24 -1.84 -3.77
CA PRO A 354 5.78 -1.84 -3.78
C PRO A 354 5.19 -0.76 -4.70
N PHE A 355 5.96 0.27 -5.08
CA PHE A 355 5.48 1.41 -5.88
C PHE A 355 6.17 1.52 -7.25
N GLY A 356 6.70 0.43 -7.79
CA GLY A 356 7.21 0.36 -9.17
C GLY A 356 8.74 0.30 -9.28
N PRO A 357 9.50 1.38 -9.07
CA PRO A 357 10.97 1.41 -9.11
C PRO A 357 11.66 1.75 -7.78
N PHE A 358 10.91 2.17 -6.76
CA PHE A 358 11.45 2.57 -5.48
C PHE A 358 11.75 1.34 -4.62
N PHE A 359 13.03 1.05 -4.40
CA PHE A 359 13.44 0.04 -3.43
C PHE A 359 13.41 0.63 -2.01
N PHE A 360 12.53 0.09 -1.17
CA PHE A 360 12.48 0.40 0.25
C PHE A 360 13.18 -0.71 1.02
N SER A 361 14.38 -0.41 1.52
CA SER A 361 15.10 -1.26 2.46
C SER A 361 14.56 -1.01 3.86
N THR A 362 13.97 -2.02 4.47
CA THR A 362 13.36 -1.93 5.81
C THR A 362 13.94 -2.99 6.72
N TRP A 363 14.48 -2.57 7.87
CA TRP A 363 14.89 -3.48 8.93
C TRP A 363 13.67 -4.06 9.64
N ARG A 364 13.48 -5.37 9.51
CA ARG A 364 12.37 -6.11 10.10
C ARG A 364 12.81 -6.84 11.35
N LYS A 365 12.20 -6.50 12.48
CA LYS A 365 12.41 -7.21 13.74
C LYS A 365 11.67 -8.54 13.79
N LYS A 366 10.44 -8.55 13.26
CA LYS A 366 9.61 -9.74 13.11
C LYS A 366 10.15 -10.57 11.96
N ASN A 367 9.95 -11.89 11.99
CA ASN A 367 10.31 -12.80 10.91
C ASN A 367 9.25 -12.89 9.81
N GLN A 368 8.39 -11.88 9.68
CA GLN A 368 7.19 -11.92 8.86
C GLN A 368 7.21 -10.83 7.79
N PHE A 369 6.70 -11.13 6.60
CA PHE A 369 6.58 -10.16 5.54
C PHE A 369 5.49 -10.49 4.50
N TRP A 370 4.80 -9.46 4.03
CA TRP A 370 3.88 -9.59 2.90
C TRP A 370 4.61 -9.56 1.56
N SER A 371 4.23 -10.42 0.62
CA SER A 371 4.70 -10.37 -0.76
C SER A 371 3.68 -10.99 -1.70
N LYS A 372 3.82 -10.75 -3.01
CA LYS A 372 3.02 -11.42 -4.04
C LYS A 372 3.21 -12.94 -3.90
N CYS A 373 2.11 -13.70 -3.83
CA CYS A 373 2.17 -15.15 -3.62
C CYS A 373 2.99 -15.85 -4.71
N ASP A 374 2.81 -15.42 -5.97
CA ASP A 374 3.54 -15.94 -7.12
C ASP A 374 5.07 -15.82 -7.05
N PHE A 375 5.63 -14.84 -6.32
CA PHE A 375 7.09 -14.72 -6.17
C PHE A 375 7.71 -15.96 -5.52
N TYR A 376 6.94 -16.66 -4.69
CA TYR A 376 7.34 -17.92 -4.06
C TYR A 376 6.70 -19.15 -4.73
N GLY A 377 6.04 -18.96 -5.88
CA GLY A 377 5.44 -20.01 -6.68
C GLY A 377 4.23 -20.64 -5.99
N LEU A 378 3.29 -19.80 -5.54
CA LEU A 378 2.04 -20.15 -4.85
C LEU A 378 0.81 -19.49 -5.49
#